data_AF-A0A1J3GKR8-F1
#
_entry.id   AF-A0A1J3GKR8-F1
#
_cell.length_a   1.000
_cell.length_b   1.000
_cell.length_c   1.000
_cell.angle_alpha   90.00
_cell.angle_beta   90.00
_cell.angle_gamma   90.00
#
_symmetry.space_group_name_H-M   'P 1'
#
loop_
_entity.id
_entity.type
_entity.pdbx_description
1 polymer ?
#
loop_
_entity_poly.entity_id
_entity_poly.type
_entity_poly.pdbx_seq_one_letter_code
_entity_poly.pdbx_strand_id
1 'polypeptide(L)'
;GHINPMMKVAKLLYAKGFHVTFVNTVYSHNRLLRSRGTSALDGLPSFRFESIPDGLPETDEDVTQDIPTLTDSIKNNCLTPFKELLLQLNARDD
;
A
#
# COMPACT_ATOMS: atom_id res chain seq x y z
N GLY A 1 4.03 3.92 13.90
CA GLY A 1 3.48 4.28 12.58
C GLY A 1 2.18 3.56 12.30
N HIS A 2 1.40 4.02 11.32
CA HIS A 2 0.02 3.57 11.05
C HIS A 2 -0.11 2.26 10.25
N ILE A 3 0.89 1.90 9.44
CA ILE A 3 0.84 0.72 8.55
C ILE A 3 0.66 -0.59 9.34
N ASN A 4 1.46 -0.83 10.39
CA ASN A 4 1.37 -2.09 11.15
C ASN A 4 0.01 -2.28 11.86
N PRO A 5 -0.56 -1.28 12.54
CA PRO A 5 -1.94 -1.37 13.06
C PRO A 5 -2.98 -1.63 11.96
N MET A 6 -2.93 -0.90 10.85
CA MET A 6 -3.89 -1.09 9.75
C MET A 6 -3.75 -2.46 9.09
N MET A 7 -2.53 -3.00 9.00
CA MET A 7 -2.27 -4.37 8.54
C MET A 7 -2.95 -5.41 9.45
N LYS A 8 -2.93 -5.21 10.77
CA LYS A 8 -3.63 -6.10 11.70
C LYS A 8 -5.15 -6.02 11.50
N VAL A 9 -5.70 -4.82 11.31
CA VAL A 9 -7.12 -4.63 11.01
C VAL A 9 -7.50 -5.33 9.70
N ALA A 10 -6.71 -5.16 8.65
CA ALA A 10 -6.91 -5.83 7.37
C ALA A 10 -6.96 -7.35 7.53
N LYS A 11 -6.02 -7.94 8.28
CA LYS A 11 -5.99 -9.38 8.58
C LYS A 11 -7.23 -9.84 9.36
N LEU A 12 -7.73 -9.02 10.29
CA LEU A 12 -8.97 -9.30 11.02
C LEU A 12 -10.20 -9.29 10.10
N LEU A 13 -10.29 -8.32 9.18
CA LEU A 13 -11.37 -8.27 8.19
C LEU A 13 -11.33 -9.50 7.28
N TYR A 14 -10.14 -9.87 6.80
CA TYR A 14 -9.97 -11.08 6.01
C TYR A 14 -10.39 -12.36 6.75
N ALA A 15 -10.02 -12.49 8.03
CA ALA A 15 -10.46 -13.61 8.87
C ALA A 15 -11.98 -13.64 9.08
N LYS A 16 -12.70 -12.54 8.80
CA LYS A 16 -14.17 -12.46 8.81
C LYS A 16 -14.81 -12.72 7.44
N GLY A 17 -14.03 -13.09 6.44
CA GLY A 17 -14.50 -13.46 5.10
C GLY A 17 -14.55 -12.30 4.10
N PHE A 18 -13.96 -11.15 4.43
CA PHE A 18 -13.88 -10.03 3.49
C PHE A 18 -12.74 -10.25 2.49
N HIS A 19 -12.98 -9.89 1.22
CA HIS A 19 -11.90 -9.63 0.28
C HIS A 19 -11.21 -8.33 0.69
N VAL A 20 -9.88 -8.37 0.83
CA VAL A 20 -9.09 -7.24 1.28
C VAL A 20 -7.95 -6.97 0.32
N THR A 21 -7.89 -5.74 -0.19
CA THR A 21 -6.72 -5.20 -0.89
C THR A 21 -6.08 -4.12 -0.03
N PHE A 22 -4.86 -4.37 0.44
CA PHE A 22 -4.10 -3.43 1.25
C PHE A 22 -3.19 -2.58 0.35
N VAL A 23 -3.53 -1.30 0.20
CA VAL A 23 -2.81 -0.37 -0.68
C VAL A 23 -1.80 0.46 0.10
N ASN A 24 -0.54 0.42 -0.34
CA ASN A 24 0.55 1.25 0.20
C ASN A 24 1.00 2.30 -0.82
N THR A 25 1.83 3.26 -0.40
CA THR A 25 2.68 3.98 -1.36
C THR A 25 3.78 3.04 -1.86
N VAL A 26 4.32 3.26 -3.06
CA VAL A 26 5.46 2.47 -3.57
C VAL A 26 6.64 2.49 -2.59
N TYR A 27 6.95 3.65 -2.00
CA TYR A 27 7.97 3.77 -0.96
C TYR A 27 7.70 2.86 0.24
N SER A 28 6.49 2.91 0.80
CA SER A 28 6.10 2.08 1.95
C SER A 28 6.10 0.59 1.63
N HIS A 29 5.71 0.23 0.41
CA HIS A 29 5.72 -1.14 -0.10
C HIS A 29 7.16 -1.69 -0.19
N ASN A 30 8.06 -0.95 -0.83
CA ASN A 30 9.47 -1.32 -0.97
C ASN A 30 10.17 -1.41 0.38
N ARG A 31 9.90 -0.47 1.29
CA ARG A 31 10.41 -0.50 2.66
C ARG A 31 9.96 -1.75 3.43
N LEU A 32 8.72 -2.19 3.23
CA LEU A 32 8.22 -3.41 3.87
C LEU A 32 8.92 -4.66 3.33
N LEU A 33 9.17 -4.73 2.02
CA LEU A 33 9.95 -5.81 1.40
C LEU A 33 11.40 -5.83 1.90
N ARG A 34 12.06 -4.67 2.01
CA ARG A 34 13.43 -4.56 2.56
C ARG A 34 13.50 -5.05 4.00
N SER A 35 12.52 -4.69 4.83
CA SER A 35 12.54 -5.02 6.26
C SER A 35 12.05 -6.44 6.60
N ARG A 36 11.23 -7.07 5.75
CA ARG A 36 10.60 -8.37 6.03
C ARG A 36 10.86 -9.46 4.99
N GLY A 37 11.60 -9.16 3.93
CA GLY A 37 11.91 -10.07 2.83
C GLY A 37 10.93 -9.97 1.66
N THR A 38 11.32 -10.54 0.52
CA THR A 38 10.55 -10.50 -0.74
C THR A 38 9.18 -11.14 -0.63
N SER A 39 9.04 -12.15 0.25
CA SER A 39 7.76 -12.83 0.51
C SER A 39 6.83 -12.10 1.49
N ALA A 40 7.24 -10.93 2.02
CA ALA A 40 6.44 -10.21 3.01
C ALA A 40 5.08 -9.74 2.49
N LEU A 41 4.97 -9.62 1.16
CA LEU A 41 3.78 -9.17 0.45
C LEU A 41 3.22 -10.25 -0.47
N ASP A 42 3.60 -11.51 -0.25
CA ASP A 42 2.94 -12.66 -0.88
C ASP A 42 1.48 -12.66 -0.43
N GLY A 43 0.58 -12.36 -1.37
CA GLY A 43 -0.85 -12.29 -1.11
C GLY A 43 -1.49 -13.68 -0.97
N LEU A 44 -2.73 -13.68 -0.50
CA LEU A 44 -3.66 -14.80 -0.59
C LEU A 44 -4.73 -14.47 -1.66
N PRO A 45 -5.51 -15.44 -2.17
CA PRO A 45 -6.48 -15.20 -3.24
C PRO A 45 -7.38 -13.98 -3.02
N SER A 46 -7.81 -13.76 -1.77
CA SER A 46 -8.64 -12.63 -1.32
C SER A 46 -7.97 -11.73 -0.25
N PHE A 47 -6.64 -11.81 -0.13
CA PHE A 47 -5.83 -10.86 0.65
C PHE A 47 -4.66 -10.37 -0.18
N ARG A 48 -4.80 -9.20 -0.80
CA ARG A 48 -3.85 -8.70 -1.80
C ARG A 48 -3.12 -7.47 -1.31
N PHE A 49 -1.92 -7.28 -1.83
CA PHE A 49 -1.15 -6.06 -1.64
C PHE A 49 -1.02 -5.34 -2.97
N GLU A 50 -1.27 -4.04 -2.96
CA GLU A 50 -1.11 -3.17 -4.11
C GLU A 50 -0.34 -1.92 -3.69
N SER A 51 0.21 -1.19 -4.66
CA SER A 51 0.91 0.07 -4.38
C SER A 51 0.58 1.14 -5.41
N ILE A 52 0.52 2.39 -4.95
CA ILE A 52 0.35 3.56 -5.81
C ILE A 52 1.51 4.55 -5.61
N PRO A 53 1.92 5.30 -6.65
CA PRO A 53 2.89 6.38 -6.48
C PRO A 53 2.29 7.50 -5.63
N ASP A 54 3.10 8.06 -4.73
CA ASP A 54 2.73 9.21 -3.89
C ASP A 54 3.23 10.54 -4.43
N GLY A 55 3.91 10.54 -5.58
CA GLY A 55 4.45 11.72 -6.26
C GLY A 55 5.82 12.18 -5.75
N LEU A 56 6.42 11.48 -4.79
CA LEU A 56 7.77 11.75 -4.33
C LEU A 56 8.81 10.91 -5.09
N PRO A 57 10.06 11.40 -5.21
CA PRO A 57 11.16 10.59 -5.72
C PRO A 57 11.37 9.35 -4.85
N GLU A 58 11.62 8.20 -5.48
CA GLU A 58 12.05 7.02 -4.74
C GLU A 58 13.44 7.22 -4.15
N THR A 59 13.64 6.67 -2.96
CA THR A 59 14.95 6.60 -2.31
C THR A 59 15.21 5.18 -1.83
N ASP A 60 16.47 4.76 -1.96
CA ASP A 60 16.93 3.48 -1.40
C ASP A 60 17.17 3.55 0.11
N GLU A 61 17.19 4.77 0.66
CA GLU A 61 17.36 5.01 2.09
C GLU A 61 16.13 4.54 2.87
N ASP A 62 16.33 3.71 3.90
CA ASP A 62 15.28 3.31 4.84
C ASP A 62 15.11 4.36 5.95
N VAL A 63 14.65 5.54 5.56
CA VAL A 63 14.46 6.69 6.47
C VAL A 63 12.99 7.10 6.57
N THR A 64 12.66 7.86 7.60
CA THR A 64 11.33 8.47 7.65
C THR A 64 11.31 9.64 6.67
N GLN A 65 10.42 9.61 5.69
CA GLN A 65 10.22 10.73 4.76
C GLN A 65 9.80 11.98 5.54
N ASP A 66 10.16 13.15 5.02
CA ASP A 66 9.70 14.42 5.58
C ASP A 66 8.17 14.46 5.60
N ILE A 67 7.59 14.55 6.79
CA ILE A 67 6.16 14.34 7.01
C ILE A 67 5.30 15.44 6.37
N PRO A 68 5.63 16.74 6.47
CA PRO A 68 4.93 17.78 5.74
C PRO A 68 4.95 17.54 4.23
N THR A 69 6.13 17.29 3.64
CA THR A 69 6.27 17.03 2.20
C THR A 69 5.48 15.81 1.75
N LEU A 70 5.54 14.71 2.51
CA LEU A 70 4.76 13.51 2.24
C LEU A 70 3.26 13.78 2.31
N THR A 71 2.80 14.52 3.31
CA THR A 71 1.39 14.85 3.49
C THR A 71 0.87 15.67 2.31
N ASP A 72 1.61 16.67 1.88
CA ASP A 72 1.23 17.51 0.75
C ASP A 72 1.31 16.74 -0.58
N SER A 73 2.31 15.88 -0.75
CA SER A 73 2.42 15.04 -1.94
C SER A 73 1.26 14.05 -2.05
N ILE A 74 0.90 13.36 -0.97
CA ILE A 74 -0.23 12.43 -0.96
C ILE A 74 -1.53 13.14 -1.35
N LYS A 75 -1.80 14.33 -0.79
CA LYS A 75 -3.01 15.10 -1.09
C LYS A 75 -3.13 15.48 -2.56
N ASN A 76 -2.01 15.83 -3.19
CA ASN A 76 -2.00 16.35 -4.55
C ASN A 76 -1.82 15.27 -5.62
N ASN A 77 -1.16 14.16 -5.30
CA ASN A 77 -0.68 13.21 -6.30
C ASN A 77 -1.33 11.81 -6.22
N CYS A 78 -1.90 11.39 -5.08
CA CYS A 78 -2.42 10.02 -4.96
C CYS A 78 -3.80 9.82 -5.60
N LEU A 79 -4.59 10.88 -5.83
CA LEU A 79 -5.98 10.73 -6.25
C LEU A 79 -6.13 10.03 -7.61
N THR A 80 -5.36 10.46 -8.60
CA THR A 80 -5.38 9.89 -9.96
C THR A 80 -4.96 8.41 -9.96
N PRO A 81 -3.76 8.04 -9.47
CA PRO A 81 -3.34 6.64 -9.43
C PRO A 81 -4.24 5.77 -8.54
N PHE A 82 -4.84 6.31 -7.48
CA PHE A 82 -5.82 5.58 -6.69
C PHE A 82 -7.09 5.24 -7.50
N LYS A 83 -7.61 6.19 -8.29
CA LYS A 83 -8.75 5.95 -9.18
C LYS A 83 -8.42 4.92 -10.26
N GLU A 84 -7.23 5.00 -10.84
CA GLU A 84 -6.76 4.02 -11.83
C GLU A 84 -6.68 2.61 -11.24
N LEU A 85 -6.11 2.47 -10.04
CA LEU A 85 -6.09 1.19 -9.33
C LEU A 85 -7.51 0.68 -9.05
N LEU A 86 -8.43 1.53 -8.60
CA LEU A 86 -9.83 1.12 -8.38
C LEU A 86 -10.49 0.62 -9.66
N LEU A 87 -10.28 1.29 -10.79
CA LEU A 87 -10.81 0.84 -12.09
C LEU A 87 -10.24 -0.52 -12.48
N GLN A 88 -8.94 -0.73 -12.28
CA GLN A 88 -8.29 -2.01 -12.55
C GLN A 88 -8.84 -3.12 -11.65
N LEU A 89 -8.99 -2.86 -10.35
CA LEU A 89 -9.50 -3.85 -9.39
C LEU A 89 -10.95 -4.25 -9.71
N ASN A 90 -11.80 -3.29 -10.09
CA ASN A 90 -13.19 -3.57 -10.46
C ASN A 90 -13.34 -4.29 -11.80
N ALA A 91 -12.33 -4.22 -12.66
CA ALA A 91 -12.29 -4.92 -13.95
C ALA A 91 -11.68 -6.33 -13.84
N ARG A 92 -11.11 -6.70 -12.68
CA ARG A 92 -10.66 -8.08 -12.44
C ARG A 92 -11.89 -8.93 -12.15
N ASP A 93 -12.12 -9.94 -12.97
CA ASP A 93 -13.07 -11.01 -12.65
C ASP A 93 -12.42 -11.88 -11.56
N ASP A 94 -12.90 -11.74 -10.33
CA ASP A 94 -12.51 -12.59 -9.18
C ASP A 94 -13.39 -13.84 -9.07
#